data_AF-A0A4V0XIA4-F1
#
_entry.id   AF-A0A4V0XIA4-F1
#
_cell.length_a   1.000
_cell.length_b   1.000
_cell.length_c   1.000
_cell.angle_alpha   90.00
_cell.angle_beta   90.00
_cell.angle_gamma   90.00
#
_symmetry.space_group_name_H-M   'P 1'
#
loop_
_entity.id
_entity.type
_entity.pdbx_description
1 polymer ?
#
loop_
_entity_poly.entity_id
_entity_poly.type
_entity_poly.pdbx_seq_one_letter_code
_entity_poly.pdbx_strand_id
1 'polypeptide(L)' 'MARAETKIDVGQPQRLTVRMQGNELQVFHNERSAITFRDGHLAHGAVGVRVVDTDATFRDLQIRPLP' A
#
# COMPACT_ATOMS: atom_id res chain seq x y z
N MET A 1 -2.98 14.35 -3.04
CA MET A 1 -2.38 13.06 -2.63
C MET A 1 -2.59 12.90 -1.13
N ALA A 2 -2.99 11.70 -0.67
CA ALA A 2 -3.10 11.43 0.76
C ALA A 2 -1.73 11.03 1.34
N ARG A 3 -1.43 11.46 2.57
CA ARG A 3 -0.18 11.14 3.27
C ARG A 3 -0.50 10.82 4.73
N ALA A 4 0.14 9.78 5.25
CA ALA A 4 0.11 9.44 6.67
C ALA A 4 1.54 9.11 7.12
N GLU A 5 1.90 9.53 8.34
CA GLU A 5 3.15 9.13 8.96
C GLU A 5 3.03 7.74 9.56
N THR A 6 4.09 6.95 9.47
CA THR A 6 4.16 5.64 10.10
C THR A 6 5.60 5.33 10.49
N LYS A 7 5.78 4.55 11.55
CA LYS A 7 7.11 4.13 12.01
C LYS A 7 7.50 2.85 11.29
N ILE A 8 8.65 2.86 10.63
CA ILE A 8 9.27 1.69 10.01
C ILE A 8 10.42 1.22 10.90
N ASP A 9 10.43 -0.07 11.24
CA ASP A 9 11.59 -0.71 11.85
C ASP A 9 12.42 -1.39 10.75
N VAL A 10 13.57 -0.80 10.43
CA VAL A 10 14.45 -1.28 9.36
C VAL A 10 15.05 -2.67 9.63
N GLY A 11 15.05 -3.13 10.88
CA GLY A 11 15.53 -4.46 11.26
C GLY A 11 14.49 -5.57 11.07
N GLN A 12 13.25 -5.24 10.68
CA GLN A 12 12.15 -6.18 10.62
C GLN A 12 11.40 -6.12 9.29
N PRO A 13 10.92 -7.26 8.76
CA PRO A 13 10.01 -7.26 7.63
C PRO A 13 8.73 -6.47 7.93
N GLN A 14 8.38 -5.56 7.03
CA GLN A 14 7.16 -4.77 7.12
C GLN A 14 6.09 -5.35 6.18
N ARG A 15 4.83 -5.37 6.61
CA ARG A 15 3.70 -5.83 5.78
C ARG A 15 2.90 -4.62 5.28
N LEU A 16 2.86 -4.45 3.96
CA LEU A 16 2.00 -3.48 3.30
C LEU A 16 0.83 -4.20 2.62
N THR A 17 -0.39 -3.76 2.90
CA THR A 17 -1.59 -4.25 2.21
C THR A 17 -2.29 -3.06 1.59
N VAL A 18 -2.65 -3.17 0.31
CA VAL A 18 -3.50 -2.20 -0.38
C VAL A 18 -4.78 -2.90 -0.81
N ARG A 19 -5.92 -2.34 -0.45
CA ARG A 19 -7.24 -2.74 -0.95
C ARG A 19 -7.76 -1.64 -1.83
N MET A 20 -8.33 -2.02 -2.97
CA MET A 20 -8.92 -1.09 -3.92
C MET A 20 -10.28 -1.62 -4.37
N GLN A 21 -11.33 -0.81 -4.19
CA GLN A 21 -12.67 -1.10 -4.67
C GLN A 21 -13.20 0.10 -5.47
N GLY A 22 -13.29 -0.06 -6.79
CA GLY A 22 -13.56 1.07 -7.68
C GLY A 22 -12.49 2.15 -7.50
N ASN A 23 -12.91 3.36 -7.11
CA ASN A 23 -11.99 4.48 -6.86
C ASN A 23 -11.61 4.65 -5.38
N GLU A 24 -12.02 3.76 -4.48
CA GLU A 24 -11.61 3.79 -3.08
C GLU A 24 -10.37 2.94 -2.86
N LEU A 25 -9.37 3.51 -2.18
CA LEU A 25 -8.14 2.87 -1.76
C LEU A 25 -8.02 2.88 -0.24
N GLN A 26 -7.65 1.73 0.32
CA GLN A 26 -7.31 1.57 1.73
C GLN A 26 -5.91 0.96 1.84
N VAL A 27 -5.03 1.62 2.58
CA VAL A 27 -3.65 1.18 2.79
C VAL A 27 -3.47 0.81 4.25
N PHE A 28 -2.86 -0.35 4.49
CA PHE A 28 -2.56 -0.87 5.81
C PHE A 28 -1.06 -1.10 5.93
N HIS A 29 -0.49 -0.65 7.04
CA HIS A 29 0.89 -0.95 7.42
C HIS A 29 0.86 -1.81 8.68
N ASN A 30 1.44 -3.01 8.60
CA ASN A 30 1.41 -4.02 9.67
C ASN A 30 -0.02 -4.22 10.20
N GLU A 31 -0.96 -4.45 9.28
CA GLU A 31 -2.38 -4.71 9.54
C GLU A 31 -3.19 -3.54 10.14
N ARG A 32 -2.54 -2.41 10.41
CA ARG A 32 -3.19 -1.18 10.88
C ARG A 32 -3.53 -0.28 9.71
N SER A 33 -4.76 0.23 9.69
CA SER A 33 -5.19 1.22 8.69
C SER A 33 -4.31 2.47 8.80
N ALA A 34 -3.73 2.87 7.67
CA ALA A 34 -2.86 4.03 7.57
C ALA A 34 -3.47 5.13 6.70
N ILE A 35 -4.09 4.75 5.58
CA ILE A 35 -4.67 5.70 4.62
C ILE A 35 -6.01 5.15 4.12
N THR A 36 -7.04 5.99 4.09
CA THR A 36 -8.24 5.79 3.27
C THR A 36 -8.35 6.97 2.32
N PHE A 37 -8.45 6.70 1.03
CA PHE A 37 -8.47 7.72 -0.01
C PHE A 37 -9.46 7.35 -1.11
N ARG A 38 -10.18 8.34 -1.63
CA ARG A 38 -11.05 8.17 -2.80
C ARG A 38 -10.50 8.99 -3.95
N ASP A 39 -10.12 8.29 -5.02
CA ASP A 39 -9.66 8.90 -6.27
C ASP A 39 -10.85 9.52 -7.01
N GLY A 40 -10.70 10.75 -7.49
CA GLY A 40 -11.78 11.46 -8.18
C GLY A 40 -11.84 11.17 -9.68
N HIS A 41 -10.88 10.43 -10.25
CA HIS A 41 -10.66 10.34 -11.69
C HIS A 41 -10.53 8.89 -12.18
N LEU A 42 -9.85 8.02 -11.43
CA LEU A 42 -9.55 6.65 -11.84
C LEU A 42 -10.21 5.63 -10.93
N ALA A 43 -10.82 4.60 -11.54
CA ALA A 43 -11.42 3.46 -10.85
C ALA A 43 -10.63 2.16 -11.05
N HIS A 44 -9.51 2.20 -11.75
CA HIS A 44 -8.60 1.09 -12.00
C HIS A 44 -7.18 1.60 -12.30
N GLY A 45 -6.18 0.72 -12.21
CA GLY A 45 -4.79 1.05 -12.50
C GLY A 45 -3.88 -0.16 -12.41
N ALA A 46 -2.58 0.08 -12.55
CA ALA A 46 -1.55 -0.95 -12.40
C ALA A 46 -1.05 -1.04 -10.96
N VAL A 47 -0.61 -2.24 -10.55
CA VAL A 47 0.11 -2.45 -9.29
C VAL A 47 1.60 -2.32 -9.55
N GLY A 48 2.29 -1.57 -8.70
CA GLY A 48 3.73 -1.38 -8.79
C GLY A 48 4.34 -1.02 -7.44
N VAL A 49 5.64 -1.27 -7.32
CA VAL A 49 6.44 -0.93 -6.15
C VAL A 49 7.60 -0.06 -6.60
N ARG A 50 7.90 0.99 -5.84
CA ARG A 50 9.00 1.90 -6.11
C ARG A 50 9.85 2.05 -4.87
N VAL A 51 11.17 1.95 -5.04
CA VAL A 51 12.16 2.25 -4.00
C VAL A 51 12.75 3.62 -4.30
N VAL A 52 12.94 4.43 -3.25
CA VAL A 52 13.48 5.79 -3.34
C VAL A 52 14.51 5.95 -2.22
N ASP A 53 15.70 6.41 -2.55
CA ASP A 53 16.79 6.79 -1.63
C ASP A 53 17.25 5.70 -0.62
N THR A 54 16.92 4.44 -0.85
CA THR A 54 17.28 3.31 0.03
C THR A 54 17.35 1.99 -0.72
N ASP A 55 17.79 0.93 -0.04
CA ASP A 55 17.68 -0.45 -0.50
C ASP A 55 16.52 -1.15 0.22
N ALA A 56 15.75 -1.95 -0.52
CA ALA A 56 14.66 -2.75 0.02
C ALA A 56 14.50 -4.07 -0.73
N THR A 57 14.22 -5.14 0.01
CA THR A 57 13.85 -6.43 -0.56
C THR A 57 12.36 -6.69 -0.36
N PHE A 58 11.71 -7.24 -1.38
CA PHE A 58 10.30 -7.61 -1.32
C PHE A 58 10.14 -9.12 -1.39
N ARG A 59 9.20 -9.66 -0.62
CA ARG A 59 8.82 -11.08 -0.65
C ARG A 59 7.31 -11.22 -0.45
N ASP A 60 6.77 -12.39 -0.77
CA ASP A 60 5.37 -12.75 -0.54
C ASP A 60 4.37 -11.80 -1.22
N LEU A 61 4.69 -11.27 -2.41
CA LEU A 61 3.77 -10.47 -3.20
C LEU A 61 2.55 -11.30 -3.60
N GLN A 62 1.36 -10.82 -3.23
CA GLN A 62 0.10 -11.46 -3.57
C GLN A 62 -0.88 -10.40 -4.10
N ILE A 63 -1.43 -10.67 -5.27
CA ILE A 63 -2.47 -9.84 -5.89
C ILE A 63 -3.68 -10.74 -6.09
N ARG A 64 -4.80 -10.39 -5.46
CA ARG A 64 -6.04 -11.18 -5.49
C ARG A 64 -7.22 -10.24 -5.64
N PRO A 65 -8.30 -10.66 -6.34
CA PRO A 65 -9.57 -9.93 -6.30
C PRO A 65 -10.05 -9.76 -4.85
N LEU A 66 -10.79 -8.68 -4.59
CA LEU A 66 -11.51 -8.54 -3.33
C LEU A 66 -12.65 -9.58 -3.27
N PRO A 67 -13.01 -10.05 -2.05
CA PRO A 67 -14.16 -10.94 -1.85
C PRO A 67 -15.48 -10.34 -2.32
#